data_AF-A0A6G1X134-F1
#
_entry.id   AF-A0A6G1X134-F1
#
_cell.length_a   1.000
_cell.length_b   1.000
_cell.length_c   1.000
_cell.angle_alpha   90.00
_cell.angle_beta   90.00
_cell.angle_gamma   90.00
#
_symmetry.space_group_name_H-M   'P 1'
#
loop_
_entity.id
_entity.type
_entity.pdbx_description
1 polymer ?
#
loop_
_entity_poly.entity_id
_entity_poly.type
_entity_poly.pdbx_seq_one_letter_code
_entity_poly.pdbx_strand_id
1 'polypeptide(L)'
;PELGISRGRFRRRAAKRKQGRRRGVGSRKGTRRARQPKKASWIRTVRPLRARLSELKREGTINRHEYRRLYRMVKGGAFKSKAHLETHLRERGLLKG
;
A
#
# COMPACT_ATOMS: atom_id res chain seq x y z
N PRO A 1 -33.60 10.93 30.08
CA PRO A 1 -32.43 10.17 29.58
C PRO A 1 -32.68 9.62 28.17
N GLU A 2 -31.80 9.92 27.21
CA GLU A 2 -31.92 9.39 25.85
C GLU A 2 -31.49 7.92 25.77
N LEU A 3 -32.29 7.09 25.09
CA LEU A 3 -31.97 5.68 24.86
C LEU A 3 -30.97 5.55 23.70
N GLY A 4 -29.72 5.22 24.00
CA GLY A 4 -28.66 5.03 23.00
C GLY A 4 -28.71 3.66 22.31
N ILE A 5 -28.32 3.61 21.02
CA ILE A 5 -28.24 2.35 20.25
C ILE A 5 -26.94 1.60 20.58
N SER A 6 -27.07 0.36 21.07
CA SER A 6 -25.91 -0.50 21.37
C SER A 6 -25.09 -0.88 20.12
N ARG A 7 -23.77 -0.74 20.21
CA ARG A 7 -22.80 -1.13 19.16
C ARG A 7 -22.19 -2.53 19.36
N GLY A 8 -22.62 -3.30 20.36
CA GLY A 8 -22.00 -4.59 20.72
C GLY A 8 -21.95 -5.59 19.57
N ARG A 9 -23.08 -5.78 18.86
CA ARG A 9 -23.16 -6.68 17.68
C ARG A 9 -22.29 -6.21 16.52
N PHE A 10 -22.21 -4.90 16.31
CA PHE A 10 -21.35 -4.30 15.28
C PHE A 10 -19.87 -4.56 15.56
N ARG A 11 -19.42 -4.31 16.79
CA ARG A 11 -18.02 -4.56 17.21
C ARG A 11 -17.62 -6.02 17.03
N ARG A 12 -18.49 -6.96 17.46
CA ARG A 12 -18.29 -8.40 17.25
C ARG A 12 -18.14 -8.77 15.77
N ARG A 13 -18.95 -8.17 14.88
CA ARG A 13 -18.87 -8.37 13.43
C ARG A 13 -17.60 -7.76 12.83
N ALA A 14 -17.21 -6.57 13.28
CA ALA A 14 -16.01 -5.87 12.84
C ALA A 14 -14.72 -6.64 13.19
N ALA A 15 -14.64 -7.20 14.41
CA ALA A 15 -13.52 -8.05 14.83
C ALA A 15 -13.37 -9.29 13.91
N LYS A 16 -14.46 -10.00 13.64
CA LYS A 16 -14.46 -11.13 12.68
C LYS A 16 -14.00 -10.68 11.28
N ARG A 17 -14.44 -9.50 10.82
CA ARG A 17 -14.00 -8.94 9.52
C ARG A 17 -12.54 -8.50 9.52
N LYS A 18 -11.97 -8.04 10.64
CA LYS A 18 -10.54 -7.67 10.76
C LYS A 18 -9.65 -8.90 10.57
N GLN A 19 -10.07 -10.04 11.13
CA GLN A 19 -9.44 -11.36 10.95
C GLN A 19 -9.65 -11.97 9.54
N GLY A 20 -10.30 -11.27 8.61
CA GLY A 20 -10.53 -11.75 7.24
C GLY A 20 -11.82 -12.56 7.03
N ARG A 21 -12.56 -12.91 8.08
CA ARG A 21 -13.83 -13.65 7.99
C ARG A 21 -14.96 -12.77 7.39
N ARG A 22 -16.02 -13.40 6.89
CA ARG A 22 -17.21 -12.71 6.28
C ARG A 22 -16.86 -11.80 5.08
N ARG A 23 -15.87 -12.18 4.27
CA ARG A 23 -15.43 -11.47 3.04
C ARG A 23 -15.52 -12.31 1.76
N GLY A 24 -16.17 -13.47 1.82
CA GLY A 24 -16.36 -14.40 0.69
C GLY A 24 -17.22 -13.81 -0.42
N VAL A 25 -17.27 -14.49 -1.57
CA VAL A 25 -17.94 -14.00 -2.80
C VAL A 25 -19.43 -13.72 -2.59
N GLY A 26 -20.17 -14.62 -1.93
CA GLY A 26 -21.61 -14.43 -1.67
C GLY A 26 -21.96 -13.29 -0.70
N SER A 27 -20.98 -12.77 0.05
CA SER A 27 -21.18 -11.58 0.90
C SER A 27 -20.90 -10.26 0.16
N ARG A 28 -20.43 -10.31 -1.09
CA ARG A 28 -20.05 -9.12 -1.89
C ARG A 28 -21.22 -8.75 -2.78
N LYS A 29 -21.73 -7.52 -2.61
CA LYS A 29 -22.83 -6.98 -3.44
C LYS A 29 -22.37 -6.04 -4.57
N GLY A 30 -21.13 -5.52 -4.48
CA GLY A 30 -20.59 -4.54 -5.44
C GLY A 30 -19.42 -5.06 -6.27
N THR A 31 -19.22 -4.47 -7.47
CA THR A 31 -18.12 -4.81 -8.37
C THR A 31 -16.75 -4.57 -7.72
N ARG A 32 -15.70 -5.22 -8.24
CA ARG A 32 -14.34 -5.05 -7.72
C ARG A 32 -13.87 -3.59 -7.75
N ARG A 33 -14.19 -2.87 -8.84
CA ARG A 33 -13.76 -1.47 -9.04
C ARG A 33 -14.55 -0.49 -8.16
N ALA A 34 -15.79 -0.80 -7.80
CA ALA A 34 -16.54 -0.01 -6.80
C ALA A 34 -15.99 -0.21 -5.39
N ARG A 35 -15.64 -1.45 -5.02
CA ARG A 35 -15.06 -1.77 -3.69
C ARG A 35 -13.60 -1.33 -3.55
N GLN A 36 -12.85 -1.29 -4.65
CA GLN A 36 -11.47 -0.81 -4.70
C GLN A 36 -11.23 -0.06 -6.03
N PRO A 37 -11.38 1.27 -6.04
CA PRO A 37 -11.17 2.08 -7.23
C PRO A 37 -9.73 1.99 -7.75
N LYS A 38 -9.57 1.96 -9.09
CA LYS A 38 -8.25 1.85 -9.75
C LYS A 38 -7.30 2.97 -9.33
N LYS A 39 -7.76 4.23 -9.37
CA LYS A 39 -6.96 5.41 -9.02
C LYS A 39 -6.52 5.37 -7.56
N ALA A 40 -7.42 5.05 -6.64
CA ALA A 40 -7.10 4.92 -5.21
C ALA A 40 -6.07 3.81 -4.95
N SER A 41 -6.20 2.67 -5.64
CA SER A 41 -5.23 1.58 -5.54
C SER A 41 -3.85 1.99 -6.06
N TRP A 42 -3.78 2.68 -7.21
CA TRP A 42 -2.53 3.18 -7.78
C TRP A 42 -1.85 4.19 -6.85
N ILE A 43 -2.61 5.13 -6.29
CA ILE A 43 -2.12 6.11 -5.31
C ILE A 43 -1.52 5.39 -4.09
N ARG A 44 -2.21 4.38 -3.56
CA ARG A 44 -1.76 3.60 -2.40
C ARG A 44 -0.47 2.83 -2.67
N THR A 45 -0.20 2.45 -3.92
CA THR A 45 1.07 1.79 -4.31
C THR A 45 2.18 2.80 -4.56
N VAL A 46 1.93 3.85 -5.36
CA VAL A 46 2.97 4.76 -5.85
C VAL A 46 3.46 5.73 -4.77
N ARG A 47 2.58 6.24 -3.91
CA ARG A 47 2.99 7.23 -2.88
C ARG A 47 4.00 6.66 -1.89
N PRO A 48 3.81 5.48 -1.27
CA PRO A 48 4.79 4.92 -0.34
C PRO A 48 6.13 4.60 -0.99
N LEU A 49 6.13 4.19 -2.27
CA LEU A 49 7.36 3.95 -3.03
C LEU A 49 8.17 5.24 -3.24
N ARG A 50 7.49 6.32 -3.66
CA ARG A 50 8.14 7.63 -3.84
C ARG A 50 8.63 8.22 -2.53
N ALA A 51 7.88 8.03 -1.44
CA ALA A 51 8.30 8.44 -0.11
C ALA A 51 9.60 7.72 0.30
N ARG A 52 9.68 6.40 0.10
CA ARG A 52 10.90 5.61 0.39
C ARG A 52 12.09 6.07 -0.45
N LEU A 53 11.90 6.35 -1.73
CA LEU A 53 12.97 6.91 -2.57
C LEU A 53 13.44 8.29 -2.08
N SER A 54 12.52 9.12 -1.59
CA SER A 54 12.87 10.44 -1.05
C SER A 54 13.67 10.33 0.24
N GLU A 55 13.34 9.37 1.10
CA GLU A 55 14.05 9.04 2.33
C GLU A 55 15.48 8.56 2.03
N LEU A 56 15.63 7.56 1.15
CA LEU A 56 16.95 7.04 0.74
C LEU A 56 17.83 8.12 0.10
N LYS A 57 17.24 9.07 -0.63
CA LYS A 57 17.97 10.21 -1.18
C LYS A 57 18.44 11.17 -0.08
N ARG A 58 17.60 11.40 0.94
CA ARG A 58 17.93 12.26 2.08
C ARG A 58 19.04 11.65 2.95
N GLU A 59 19.02 10.34 3.11
CA GLU A 59 20.04 9.54 3.81
C GLU A 59 21.37 9.47 3.03
N GLY A 60 21.39 9.85 1.74
CA GLY A 60 22.58 9.78 0.89
C GLY A 60 22.86 8.38 0.34
N THR A 61 22.00 7.40 0.61
CA THR A 61 22.14 6.02 0.13
C THR A 61 22.04 5.91 -1.39
N ILE A 62 21.22 6.75 -2.02
CA ILE A 62 21.10 6.82 -3.49
C ILE A 62 21.51 8.20 -4.00
N ASN A 63 22.19 8.21 -5.15
CA ASN A 63 22.56 9.46 -5.78
C ASN A 63 21.36 10.12 -6.50
N ARG A 64 21.54 11.39 -6.91
CA ARG A 64 20.49 12.16 -7.61
C ARG A 64 20.07 11.51 -8.94
N HIS A 65 21.00 10.87 -9.63
CA HIS A 65 20.76 10.26 -10.95
C HIS A 65 19.90 8.99 -10.82
N GLU A 66 20.24 8.12 -9.88
CA GLU A 66 19.50 6.92 -9.50
C GLU A 66 18.11 7.25 -9.02
N TYR A 67 17.96 8.25 -8.13
CA TYR A 67 16.65 8.71 -7.69
C TYR A 67 15.74 9.05 -8.88
N ARG A 68 16.24 9.82 -9.85
CA ARG A 68 15.47 10.18 -11.06
C ARG A 68 15.08 8.95 -11.88
N ARG A 69 16.00 8.00 -12.05
CA ARG A 69 15.76 6.75 -12.79
C ARG A 69 14.68 5.90 -12.11
N LEU A 70 14.86 5.63 -10.82
CA LEU A 70 13.94 4.83 -10.00
C LEU A 70 12.56 5.49 -9.89
N TYR A 71 12.51 6.83 -9.79
CA TYR A 71 11.25 7.56 -9.77
C TYR A 71 10.44 7.36 -11.06
N ARG A 72 11.09 7.37 -12.22
CA ARG A 72 10.44 7.08 -13.52
C ARG A 72 9.98 5.62 -13.59
N MET A 73 10.76 4.68 -13.08
CA MET A 73 10.35 3.27 -12.98
C MET A 73 9.12 3.09 -12.07
N VAL A 74 9.06 3.79 -10.93
CA VAL A 74 7.88 3.82 -10.06
C VAL A 74 6.68 4.41 -10.79
N LYS A 75 6.84 5.49 -11.57
CA LYS A 75 5.76 6.05 -12.41
C LYS A 75 5.23 4.98 -13.39
N GLY A 76 6.12 4.20 -13.98
CA GLY A 76 5.80 3.09 -14.89
C GLY A 76 5.22 1.85 -14.22
N GLY A 77 5.19 1.78 -12.88
CA GLY A 77 4.64 0.63 -12.15
C GLY A 77 5.57 -0.59 -12.08
N ALA A 78 6.89 -0.39 -12.24
CA ALA A 78 7.88 -1.46 -12.18
C ALA A 78 7.90 -2.19 -10.81
N PHE A 79 7.51 -1.50 -9.74
CA PHE A 79 7.54 -2.04 -8.37
C PHE A 79 6.13 -2.29 -7.83
N LYS A 80 5.96 -3.43 -7.15
CA LYS A 80 4.68 -3.88 -6.60
C LYS A 80 4.49 -3.50 -5.12
N SER A 81 5.60 -3.33 -4.40
CA SER A 81 5.63 -3.06 -2.95
C SER A 81 6.96 -2.40 -2.58
N LYS A 82 7.06 -1.86 -1.35
CA LYS A 82 8.32 -1.36 -0.80
C LYS A 82 9.40 -2.45 -0.77
N ALA A 83 9.04 -3.66 -0.35
CA ALA A 83 9.96 -4.80 -0.33
C ALA A 83 10.52 -5.11 -1.72
N HIS A 84 9.70 -5.06 -2.78
CA HIS A 84 10.18 -5.26 -4.15
C HIS A 84 11.16 -4.14 -4.57
N LEU A 85 10.88 -2.89 -4.21
CA LEU A 85 11.83 -1.79 -4.45
C LEU A 85 13.15 -2.01 -3.74
N GLU A 86 13.13 -2.42 -2.46
CA GLU A 86 14.34 -2.64 -1.68
C GLU A 86 15.15 -3.84 -2.17
N THR A 87 14.49 -4.93 -2.56
CA THR A 87 15.18 -6.06 -3.21
C THR A 87 15.89 -5.61 -4.48
N HIS A 88 15.24 -4.81 -5.33
CA HIS A 88 15.86 -4.29 -6.54
C HIS A 88 17.07 -3.38 -6.26
N LEU A 89 17.01 -2.62 -5.18
CA LEU A 89 18.12 -1.76 -4.74
C LEU A 89 19.30 -2.57 -4.19
N ARG A 90 19.04 -3.67 -3.46
CA ARG A 90 20.07 -4.61 -3.00
C ARG A 90 20.74 -5.32 -4.18
N GLU A 91 19.96 -5.80 -5.15
CA GLU A 91 20.48 -6.43 -6.38
C GLU A 91 21.40 -5.49 -7.18
N ARG A 92 21.13 -4.18 -7.14
CA ARG A 92 21.98 -3.16 -7.77
C ARG A 92 23.17 -2.71 -6.92
N GLY A 93 23.34 -3.26 -5.71
CA GLY A 93 24.41 -2.88 -4.79
C GLY A 93 24.26 -1.49 -4.15
N LEU A 94 23.07 -0.87 -4.25
CA LEU A 94 22.80 0.47 -3.70
C LEU A 94 22.38 0.44 -2.23
N LEU A 95 21.92 -0.72 -1.75
CA LEU A 95 21.65 -0.98 -0.33
C LEU A 95 22.60 -2.08 0.15
N LYS A 96 23.37 -1.78 1.20
CA LYS A 96 24.06 -2.82 1.99
C LYS A 96 23.04 -3.49 2.92
N GLY A 97 23.12 -4.82 3.01
CA GLY A 97 22.28 -5.64 3.88
C GLY A 97 22.54 -5.39 5.35
#